data_AF-A0AAX2MEY8-F1
#
_entry.id   AF-A0AAX2MEY8-F1
#
_cell.length_a   1.000
_cell.length_b   1.000
_cell.length_c   1.000
_cell.angle_alpha   90.00
_cell.angle_beta   90.00
_cell.angle_gamma   90.00
#
_symmetry.space_group_name_H-M   'P 1'
#
loop_
_entity.id
_entity.type
_entity.pdbx_description
1 polymer ?
#
loop_
_entity_poly.entity_id
_entity_poly.type
_entity_poly.pdbx_seq_one_letter_code
_entity_poly.pdbx_strand_id
1 'polypeptide(L)'
;MSDRLKRLRIVDPVLTNLARGYRNAAYIGENLFPLAPMEKEAGIIPLFGKEAFLLWETERAIRGKTNVMIADDPDTLDVVLREHDLAYPVDVREQVESMFNEEAKAAKRVKDAIDLRREVTAAYLAQNPKTYLPGAKVALSGSSKWANSGGDPIKDVEDGKEVIRQRTGMRPNTGVIGAATYATLKFHKGLAAALGTQERKLITLEHLKALWGLEDIFIGEALAADGRGATGDIWGDNVVLAYVAKPAAGTEGDADIPSFGYTLRKRGMPETDKYDGEGGKVRYVRHTDMYKLVVVGADAGYLISDVA
;
A
#
# COMPACT_ATOMS: atom_id res chain seq x y z
N MET A 1 37.76 -25.92 3.91
CA MET A 1 36.36 -26.10 3.45
C MET A 1 35.43 -24.95 3.87
N SER A 2 35.62 -24.33 5.05
CA SER A 2 34.85 -23.18 5.56
C SER A 2 34.95 -21.90 4.70
N ASP A 3 36.13 -21.59 4.13
CA ASP A 3 36.36 -20.32 3.41
C ASP A 3 35.66 -20.25 2.03
N ARG A 4 35.54 -21.39 1.34
CA ARG A 4 34.75 -21.51 0.10
C ARG A 4 33.25 -21.37 0.36
N LEU A 5 32.77 -21.90 1.49
CA LEU A 5 31.37 -21.76 1.91
C LEU A 5 31.04 -20.32 2.31
N LYS A 6 31.99 -19.58 2.90
CA LYS A 6 31.84 -18.13 3.14
C LYS A 6 31.80 -17.32 1.85
N ARG A 7 32.66 -17.62 0.86
CA ARG A 7 32.64 -16.94 -0.45
C ARG A 7 31.42 -17.26 -1.32
N LEU A 8 30.80 -18.43 -1.10
CA LEU A 8 29.53 -18.81 -1.76
C LEU A 8 28.30 -18.21 -1.08
N ARG A 9 28.39 -17.84 0.21
CA ARG A 9 27.37 -17.05 0.93
C ARG A 9 27.56 -15.58 0.58
N ILE A 10 27.24 -15.22 -0.66
CA ILE A 10 27.18 -13.81 -1.08
C ILE A 10 26.07 -13.10 -0.30
N VAL A 11 24.94 -13.79 -0.05
CA VAL A 11 23.84 -13.31 0.79
C VAL A 11 24.08 -13.67 2.26
N ASP A 12 23.97 -12.68 3.16
CA ASP A 12 24.07 -12.90 4.61
C ASP A 12 22.66 -13.22 5.17
N PRO A 13 22.36 -14.48 5.54
CA PRO A 13 21.02 -14.86 5.99
C PRO A 13 20.64 -14.22 7.33
N VAL A 14 21.62 -13.86 8.16
CA VAL A 14 21.34 -13.24 9.47
C VAL A 14 20.95 -11.78 9.28
N LEU A 15 21.69 -11.04 8.45
CA LEU A 15 21.35 -9.65 8.13
C LEU A 15 20.07 -9.57 7.31
N THR A 16 19.85 -10.51 6.40
CA THR A 16 18.60 -10.60 5.63
C THR A 16 17.40 -10.84 6.55
N ASN A 17 17.50 -11.78 7.50
CA ASN A 17 16.41 -12.03 8.46
C ASN A 17 16.20 -10.86 9.43
N LEU A 18 17.28 -10.21 9.87
CA LEU A 18 17.19 -9.02 10.71
C LEU A 18 16.54 -7.86 9.96
N ALA A 19 16.92 -7.65 8.70
CA ALA A 19 16.30 -6.65 7.85
C ALA A 19 14.83 -7.01 7.64
N ARG A 20 14.48 -8.25 7.27
CA ARG A 20 13.08 -8.71 7.11
C ARG A 20 12.22 -8.46 8.35
N GLY A 21 12.75 -8.69 9.55
CA GLY A 21 12.04 -8.48 10.82
C GLY A 21 11.86 -7.01 11.24
N TYR A 22 12.64 -6.07 10.70
CA TYR A 22 12.46 -4.64 10.98
C TYR A 22 11.30 -4.09 10.15
N ARG A 23 10.33 -3.40 10.74
CA ARG A 23 9.27 -2.68 10.01
C ARG A 23 8.94 -1.41 10.76
N ASN A 24 8.82 -0.30 10.04
CA ASN A 24 8.28 0.92 10.62
C ASN A 24 6.75 0.78 10.72
N ALA A 25 6.22 0.88 11.94
CA ALA A 25 4.79 0.72 12.20
C ALA A 25 3.94 1.86 11.59
N ALA A 26 4.56 2.99 11.25
CA ALA A 26 3.89 4.12 10.62
C ALA A 26 3.64 3.94 9.10
N TYR A 27 4.29 2.95 8.46
CA TYR A 27 4.09 2.68 7.03
C TYR A 27 2.86 1.81 6.81
N ILE A 28 1.95 2.31 5.98
CA ILE A 28 0.64 1.73 5.73
C ILE A 28 0.43 1.36 4.26
N GLY A 29 1.40 1.62 3.39
CA GLY A 29 1.34 1.33 1.96
C GLY A 29 1.09 -0.15 1.66
N GLU A 30 1.66 -1.07 2.44
CA GLU A 30 1.41 -2.51 2.30
C GLU A 30 -0.03 -2.92 2.65
N ASN A 31 -0.74 -2.14 3.47
CA ASN A 31 -2.12 -2.41 3.81
C ASN A 31 -3.08 -2.07 2.68
N LEU A 32 -2.69 -1.13 1.80
CA LEU A 32 -3.44 -0.77 0.59
C LEU A 32 -2.96 -1.57 -0.63
N PHE A 33 -1.67 -1.89 -0.69
CA PHE A 33 -1.00 -2.65 -1.74
C PHE A 33 -0.33 -3.90 -1.16
N PRO A 34 -1.09 -4.96 -0.86
CA PRO A 34 -0.56 -6.21 -0.32
C PRO A 34 0.53 -6.79 -1.23
N LEU A 35 1.46 -7.51 -0.61
CA LEU A 35 2.57 -8.15 -1.31
C LEU A 35 2.08 -9.37 -2.09
N ALA A 36 2.36 -9.40 -3.39
CA ALA A 36 2.13 -10.54 -4.26
C ALA A 36 3.47 -10.96 -4.93
N PRO A 37 3.97 -12.18 -4.68
CA PRO A 37 5.23 -12.63 -5.24
C PRO A 37 5.08 -12.99 -6.72
N MET A 38 6.07 -12.64 -7.53
CA MET A 38 6.19 -13.03 -8.93
C MET A 38 7.50 -13.79 -9.17
N GLU A 39 7.45 -14.83 -10.01
CA GLU A 39 8.64 -15.59 -10.40
C GLU A 39 9.54 -14.79 -11.36
N LYS A 40 8.92 -14.04 -12.27
CA LYS A 40 9.60 -13.31 -13.34
C LYS A 40 9.61 -11.81 -13.07
N GLU A 41 10.62 -11.14 -13.61
CA GLU A 41 10.76 -9.67 -13.51
C GLU A 41 9.78 -8.94 -14.42
N ALA A 42 9.40 -9.55 -15.54
CA ALA A 42 8.36 -9.06 -16.42
C ALA A 42 7.20 -10.05 -16.44
N GLY A 43 5.99 -9.53 -16.36
CA GLY A 43 4.76 -10.30 -16.38
C GLY A 43 3.61 -9.45 -16.89
N ILE A 44 2.63 -10.13 -17.46
CA ILE A 44 1.35 -9.54 -17.85
C ILE A 44 0.38 -9.90 -16.74
N ILE A 45 -0.27 -8.89 -16.16
CA ILE A 45 -1.27 -9.11 -15.12
C ILE A 45 -2.65 -8.80 -15.69
N PRO A 46 -3.61 -9.72 -15.58
CA PRO A 46 -4.99 -9.42 -15.97
C PRO A 46 -5.53 -8.33 -15.04
N LEU A 47 -6.04 -7.25 -15.62
CA LEU A 47 -6.90 -6.30 -14.96
C LEU A 47 -8.28 -6.93 -14.82
N PHE A 48 -8.88 -6.71 -13.66
CA PHE A 48 -10.17 -7.33 -13.37
C PHE A 48 -11.27 -6.57 -14.10
N GLY A 49 -11.76 -7.17 -15.19
CA GLY A 49 -12.88 -6.67 -15.96
C GLY A 49 -14.23 -6.92 -15.29
N LYS A 50 -15.27 -6.24 -15.81
CA LYS A 50 -16.65 -6.37 -15.31
C LYS A 50 -17.36 -7.65 -15.77
N GLU A 51 -16.66 -8.53 -16.48
CA GLU A 51 -17.22 -9.77 -17.04
C GLU A 51 -17.80 -10.69 -15.96
N ALA A 52 -17.16 -10.75 -14.78
CA ALA A 52 -17.67 -11.53 -13.64
C ALA A 52 -19.05 -11.05 -13.13
N PHE A 53 -19.48 -9.84 -13.48
CA PHE A 53 -20.76 -9.25 -13.08
C PHE A 53 -21.80 -9.22 -14.20
N LEU A 54 -21.49 -9.76 -15.39
CA LEU A 54 -22.46 -9.86 -16.47
C LEU A 54 -23.51 -10.94 -16.15
N LEU A 55 -24.79 -10.58 -16.32
CA LEU A 55 -25.88 -11.54 -16.21
C LEU A 55 -25.95 -12.36 -17.50
N TRP A 56 -25.56 -13.63 -17.42
CA TRP A 56 -25.62 -14.56 -18.54
C TRP A 56 -27.01 -15.20 -18.62
N GLU A 57 -27.55 -15.32 -19.84
CA GLU A 57 -28.76 -16.11 -20.07
C GLU A 57 -28.47 -17.59 -19.85
N THR A 58 -29.01 -18.16 -18.78
CA THR A 58 -28.83 -19.57 -18.41
C THR A 58 -30.01 -20.45 -18.82
N GLU A 59 -31.18 -19.84 -19.08
CA GLU A 59 -32.36 -20.58 -19.52
C GLU A 59 -32.22 -20.97 -20.99
N ARG A 60 -32.11 -22.27 -21.24
CA ARG A 60 -32.02 -22.84 -22.58
C ARG A 60 -33.37 -23.40 -23.00
N ALA A 61 -33.86 -22.99 -24.17
CA ALA A 61 -35.06 -23.58 -24.77
C ALA A 61 -34.91 -25.08 -25.04
N ILE A 62 -36.00 -25.84 -24.92
CA ILE A 62 -36.05 -27.28 -25.26
C ILE A 62 -35.67 -27.45 -26.75
N ARG A 63 -34.63 -28.25 -27.02
CA ARG A 63 -34.00 -28.47 -28.35
C ARG A 63 -33.24 -27.26 -28.93
N GLY A 64 -33.00 -26.20 -28.16
CA GLY A 64 -32.13 -25.08 -28.54
C GLY A 64 -30.64 -25.41 -28.43
N LYS A 65 -29.81 -24.66 -29.17
CA LYS A 65 -28.34 -24.69 -28.99
C LYS A 65 -27.98 -24.21 -27.57
N THR A 66 -26.86 -24.68 -27.03
CA THR A 66 -26.37 -24.24 -25.72
C THR A 66 -25.99 -22.75 -25.77
N ASN A 67 -26.34 -22.00 -24.73
CA ASN A 67 -25.86 -20.63 -24.56
C ASN A 67 -24.35 -20.69 -24.28
N VAL A 68 -23.56 -19.99 -25.09
CA VAL A 68 -22.09 -19.98 -24.97
C VAL A 68 -21.69 -18.63 -24.40
N MET A 69 -20.92 -18.64 -23.31
CA MET A 69 -20.27 -17.42 -22.82
C MET A 69 -19.25 -16.98 -23.87
N ILE A 70 -19.32 -15.72 -24.29
CA ILE A 70 -18.27 -15.10 -25.09
C ILE A 70 -17.25 -14.62 -24.07
N ALA A 71 -16.07 -15.24 -24.06
CA ALA A 71 -14.98 -14.77 -23.22
C ALA A 71 -14.58 -13.37 -23.71
N ASP A 72 -14.64 -12.38 -22.82
CA ASP A 72 -14.04 -11.08 -23.10
C ASP A 72 -12.52 -11.21 -23.02
N ASP A 73 -11.78 -10.48 -23.85
CA ASP A 73 -10.33 -10.43 -23.71
C ASP A 73 -10.03 -9.62 -22.44
N PRO A 74 -9.39 -10.19 -21.39
CA PRO A 74 -9.13 -9.44 -20.19
C PRO A 74 -8.21 -8.28 -20.52
N ASP A 75 -8.55 -7.07 -20.05
CA ASP A 75 -7.62 -5.95 -20.09
C ASP A 75 -6.32 -6.39 -19.39
N THR A 76 -5.17 -6.15 -19.99
CA THR A 76 -3.89 -6.58 -19.42
C THR A 76 -2.99 -5.41 -19.08
N LEU A 77 -2.28 -5.52 -17.95
CA LEU A 77 -1.25 -4.57 -17.56
C LEU A 77 0.14 -5.19 -17.70
N ASP A 78 0.97 -4.57 -18.54
CA ASP A 78 2.38 -4.91 -18.64
C ASP A 78 3.14 -4.40 -17.42
N VAL A 79 3.70 -5.32 -16.65
CA VAL A 79 4.48 -5.03 -15.46
C VAL A 79 5.92 -5.46 -15.67
N VAL A 80 6.84 -4.53 -15.42
CA VAL A 80 8.27 -4.78 -15.29
C VAL A 80 8.68 -4.33 -13.90
N LEU A 81 9.15 -5.27 -13.08
CA LEU A 81 9.73 -5.02 -11.77
C LEU A 81 11.01 -4.20 -11.92
N ARG A 82 11.28 -3.32 -10.96
CA ARG A 82 12.51 -2.54 -10.92
C ARG A 82 13.32 -2.92 -9.69
N GLU A 83 14.63 -2.93 -9.88
CA GLU A 83 15.57 -3.11 -8.78
C GLU A 83 15.69 -1.80 -8.01
N HIS A 84 15.49 -1.90 -6.70
CA HIS A 84 15.67 -0.86 -5.71
C HIS A 84 16.80 -1.31 -4.79
N ASP A 85 17.98 -0.77 -5.06
CA ASP A 85 19.21 -1.13 -4.36
C ASP A 85 19.81 0.09 -3.66
N LEU A 86 20.32 -0.12 -2.45
CA LEU A 86 21.04 0.90 -1.71
C LEU A 86 22.11 0.24 -0.83
N ALA A 87 23.25 0.92 -0.67
CA ALA A 87 24.35 0.44 0.14
C ALA A 87 24.77 1.50 1.17
N TYR A 88 25.13 1.06 2.37
CA TYR A 88 25.65 1.92 3.43
C TYR A 88 27.10 1.54 3.77
N PRO A 89 28.05 2.49 3.75
CA PRO A 89 29.44 2.22 4.09
C PRO A 89 29.63 2.08 5.60
N VAL A 90 30.38 1.07 6.02
CA VAL A 90 30.82 0.85 7.40
C VAL A 90 32.35 0.73 7.41
N ASP A 91 33.04 1.63 8.11
CA ASP A 91 34.49 1.52 8.27
C ASP A 91 34.85 0.42 9.27
N VAL A 92 35.90 -0.35 8.97
CA VAL A 92 36.36 -1.44 9.84
C VAL A 92 36.76 -0.94 11.23
N ARG A 93 37.31 0.28 11.35
CA ARG A 93 37.66 0.89 12.64
C ARG A 93 36.42 1.21 13.46
N GLU A 94 35.39 1.78 12.83
CA GLU A 94 34.12 2.09 13.49
C GLU A 94 33.45 0.81 14.01
N GLN A 95 33.49 -0.26 13.22
CA GLN A 95 32.96 -1.57 13.61
C GLN A 95 33.72 -2.23 14.77
N VAL A 96 35.03 -1.98 14.90
CA VAL A 96 35.87 -2.50 16.00
C VAL A 96 35.67 -1.70 17.29
N GLU A 97 35.53 -0.38 17.18
CA GLU A 97 35.34 0.51 18.33
C GLU A 97 33.89 0.49 18.85
N SER A 98 32.91 0.12 18.03
CA SER A 98 31.51 0.10 18.44
C SER A 98 31.18 -1.10 19.34
N MET A 99 30.48 -0.80 20.43
CA MET A 99 29.86 -1.82 21.31
C MET A 99 28.66 -2.50 20.65
N PHE A 100 28.17 -1.96 19.53
CA PHE A 100 27.02 -2.48 18.78
C PHE A 100 27.44 -2.99 17.40
N ASN A 101 26.63 -3.86 16.82
CA ASN A 101 26.84 -4.32 15.45
C ASN A 101 26.48 -3.19 14.46
N GLU A 102 27.48 -2.46 13.95
CA GLU A 102 27.28 -1.38 12.97
C GLU A 102 26.80 -1.93 11.62
N GLU A 103 27.23 -3.12 11.20
CA GLU A 103 26.68 -3.79 9.99
C GLU A 103 25.17 -4.03 10.14
N ALA A 104 24.71 -4.41 11.33
CA ALA A 104 23.28 -4.60 11.60
C ALA A 104 22.50 -3.27 11.62
N LYS A 105 23.10 -2.18 12.09
CA LYS A 105 22.49 -0.83 12.03
C LYS A 105 22.44 -0.33 10.59
N ALA A 106 23.51 -0.55 9.82
CA ALA A 106 23.57 -0.23 8.40
C ALA A 106 22.46 -0.96 7.62
N ALA A 107 22.32 -2.28 7.82
CA ALA A 107 21.25 -3.06 7.20
C ALA A 107 19.84 -2.49 7.49
N LYS A 108 19.57 -2.09 8.74
CA LYS A 108 18.29 -1.47 9.11
C LYS A 108 18.07 -0.12 8.43
N ARG A 109 19.10 0.74 8.36
CA ARG A 109 19.00 2.07 7.72
C ARG A 109 18.73 1.97 6.23
N VAL A 110 19.45 1.08 5.53
CA VAL A 110 19.27 0.87 4.09
C VAL A 110 17.86 0.34 3.81
N LYS A 111 17.42 -0.65 4.60
CA LYS A 111 16.08 -1.22 4.48
C LYS A 111 14.98 -0.17 4.75
N ASP A 112 15.12 0.63 5.79
CA ASP A 112 14.16 1.71 6.09
C ASP A 112 14.09 2.76 4.97
N ALA A 113 15.22 3.12 4.35
CA ALA A 113 15.23 4.03 3.21
C ALA A 113 14.48 3.47 1.99
N ILE A 114 14.63 2.16 1.70
CA ILE A 114 13.91 1.48 0.61
C ILE A 114 12.42 1.38 0.93
N ASP A 115 12.07 1.04 2.18
CA ASP A 115 10.67 0.98 2.63
C ASP A 115 10.00 2.36 2.60
N LEU A 116 10.71 3.43 2.99
CA LEU A 116 10.22 4.81 2.88
C LEU A 116 9.93 5.18 1.42
N ARG A 117 10.81 4.79 0.49
CA ARG A 117 10.57 5.01 -0.95
C ARG A 117 9.35 4.23 -1.44
N ARG A 118 9.14 3.01 -0.94
CA ARG A 118 7.95 2.21 -1.23
C ARG A 118 6.68 2.91 -0.73
N GLU A 119 6.70 3.42 0.50
CA GLU A 119 5.59 4.16 1.10
C GLU A 119 5.22 5.41 0.29
N VAL A 120 6.22 6.23 -0.07
CA VAL A 120 6.00 7.43 -0.91
C VAL A 120 5.40 7.06 -2.28
N THR A 121 5.85 5.95 -2.87
CA THR A 121 5.33 5.46 -4.15
C THR A 121 3.88 4.99 -4.02
N ALA A 122 3.55 4.25 -2.95
CA ALA A 122 2.19 3.81 -2.65
C ALA A 122 1.24 5.00 -2.46
N ALA A 123 1.66 5.97 -1.65
CA ALA A 123 0.91 7.17 -1.36
C ALA A 123 0.70 8.03 -2.63
N TYR A 124 1.71 8.14 -3.49
CA TYR A 124 1.58 8.83 -4.77
C TYR A 124 0.55 8.16 -5.69
N LEU A 125 0.56 6.83 -5.82
CA LEU A 125 -0.40 6.10 -6.66
C LEU A 125 -1.83 6.21 -6.11
N ALA A 126 -1.99 6.05 -4.79
CA ALA A 126 -3.28 6.08 -4.12
C ALA A 126 -3.91 7.48 -4.04
N GLN A 127 -3.12 8.54 -3.98
CA GLN A 127 -3.64 9.91 -3.91
C GLN A 127 -3.70 10.60 -5.28
N ASN A 128 -3.20 9.99 -6.35
CA ASN A 128 -3.26 10.56 -7.69
C ASN A 128 -4.68 10.42 -8.26
N PRO A 129 -5.40 11.53 -8.54
CA PRO A 129 -6.75 11.47 -9.10
C PRO A 129 -6.81 10.78 -10.47
N LYS A 130 -5.70 10.68 -11.21
CA LYS A 130 -5.64 10.00 -12.51
C LYS A 130 -5.67 8.48 -12.39
N THR A 131 -5.36 7.93 -11.21
CA THR A 131 -5.48 6.50 -10.93
C THR A 131 -6.94 6.04 -10.92
N TYR A 132 -7.85 6.93 -10.54
CA TYR A 132 -9.28 6.62 -10.38
C TYR A 132 -10.08 6.96 -11.63
N LEU A 133 -11.02 6.08 -11.94
CA LEU A 133 -11.98 6.26 -13.01
C LEU A 133 -12.91 7.45 -12.75
N PRO A 134 -13.53 8.04 -13.80
CA PRO A 134 -14.52 9.09 -13.63
C PRO A 134 -15.63 8.69 -12.66
N GLY A 135 -15.98 9.56 -11.72
CA GLY A 135 -16.98 9.27 -10.68
C GLY A 135 -16.50 8.43 -9.49
N ALA A 136 -15.26 7.92 -9.50
CA ALA A 136 -14.63 7.26 -8.35
C ALA A 136 -13.69 8.20 -7.57
N LYS A 137 -13.96 9.50 -7.64
CA LYS A 137 -13.19 10.54 -6.96
C LYS A 137 -14.03 11.78 -6.74
N VAL A 138 -13.77 12.48 -5.65
CA VAL A 138 -14.36 13.78 -5.31
C VAL A 138 -13.30 14.68 -4.70
N ALA A 139 -13.29 15.95 -5.10
CA ALA A 139 -12.49 16.99 -4.45
C ALA A 139 -13.43 17.91 -3.67
N LEU A 140 -13.27 17.96 -2.36
CA LEU A 140 -14.12 18.77 -1.49
C LEU A 140 -13.71 20.24 -1.60
N SER A 141 -14.71 21.13 -1.59
CA SER A 141 -14.48 22.57 -1.71
C SER A 141 -15.51 23.35 -0.91
N GLY A 142 -15.14 24.57 -0.51
CA GLY A 142 -16.02 25.47 0.23
C GLY A 142 -16.61 24.82 1.49
N SER A 143 -17.94 24.84 1.61
CA SER A 143 -18.68 24.29 2.75
C SER A 143 -18.75 22.76 2.78
N SER A 144 -18.33 22.07 1.72
CA SER A 144 -18.27 20.60 1.69
C SER A 144 -17.01 20.05 2.38
N LYS A 145 -16.01 20.91 2.66
CA LYS A 145 -14.83 20.52 3.44
C LYS A 145 -15.22 20.19 4.88
N TRP A 146 -14.53 19.22 5.46
CA TRP A 146 -14.79 18.74 6.82
C TRP A 146 -14.18 19.64 7.89
N ALA A 147 -13.30 20.57 7.49
CA ALA A 147 -12.80 21.59 8.39
C ALA A 147 -13.93 22.46 8.96
N ASN A 148 -13.71 22.99 10.17
CA ASN A 148 -14.66 23.84 10.88
C ASN A 148 -16.06 23.22 11.08
N SER A 149 -16.15 21.89 11.07
CA SER A 149 -17.42 21.15 11.14
C SER A 149 -18.38 21.39 9.96
N GLY A 150 -17.83 21.71 8.78
CA GLY A 150 -18.56 21.70 7.52
C GLY A 150 -18.67 20.28 6.92
N GLY A 151 -19.31 20.15 5.76
CA GLY A 151 -19.47 18.87 5.08
C GLY A 151 -20.21 17.80 5.88
N ASP A 152 -20.28 16.60 5.31
CA ASP A 152 -20.81 15.41 5.99
C ASP A 152 -19.90 14.20 5.71
N PRO A 153 -18.90 13.98 6.57
CA PRO A 153 -17.95 12.88 6.40
C PRO A 153 -18.59 11.49 6.35
N ILE A 154 -19.77 11.31 6.96
CA ILE A 154 -20.46 10.01 6.93
C ILE A 154 -21.05 9.81 5.55
N LYS A 155 -21.75 10.83 5.04
CA LYS A 155 -22.35 10.78 3.71
C LYS A 155 -21.31 10.61 2.61
N ASP A 156 -20.24 11.40 2.64
CA ASP A 156 -19.19 11.34 1.62
C ASP A 156 -18.53 9.95 1.54
N VAL A 157 -18.37 9.28 2.69
CA VAL A 157 -17.84 7.92 2.78
C VAL A 157 -18.85 6.88 2.30
N GLU A 158 -20.13 6.99 2.68
CA GLU A 158 -21.17 6.07 2.19
C GLU A 158 -21.40 6.19 0.68
N ASP A 159 -21.35 7.40 0.14
CA ASP A 159 -21.43 7.65 -1.30
C ASP A 159 -20.24 6.96 -2.02
N GLY A 160 -19.02 7.09 -1.48
CA GLY A 160 -17.84 6.40 -1.99
C GLY A 160 -17.94 4.87 -1.91
N LYS A 161 -18.46 4.33 -0.80
CA LYS A 161 -18.71 2.89 -0.63
C LYS A 161 -19.69 2.35 -1.65
N GLU A 162 -20.74 3.11 -1.95
CA GLU A 162 -21.75 2.73 -2.94
C GLU A 162 -21.18 2.75 -4.37
N VAL A 163 -20.34 3.73 -4.70
CA VAL A 163 -19.64 3.77 -6.00
C VAL A 163 -18.78 2.52 -6.21
N ILE A 164 -18.00 2.11 -5.20
CA ILE A 164 -17.17 0.90 -5.28
C ILE A 164 -18.07 -0.33 -5.45
N ARG A 165 -19.11 -0.47 -4.60
CA ARG A 165 -20.05 -1.60 -4.66
C ARG A 165 -20.75 -1.73 -6.00
N GLN A 166 -21.15 -0.63 -6.63
CA GLN A 166 -21.80 -0.64 -7.93
C GLN A 166 -20.85 -1.07 -9.07
N ARG A 167 -19.55 -0.86 -8.91
CA ARG A 167 -18.55 -1.19 -9.94
C ARG A 167 -17.98 -2.59 -9.81
N THR A 168 -17.77 -3.05 -8.58
CA THR A 168 -17.08 -4.31 -8.29
C THR A 168 -17.96 -5.35 -7.60
N GLY A 169 -19.22 -5.04 -7.29
CA GLY A 169 -20.08 -5.92 -6.49
C GLY A 169 -19.64 -6.10 -5.03
N MET A 170 -18.47 -5.59 -4.64
CA MET A 170 -17.86 -5.75 -3.32
C MET A 170 -17.87 -4.41 -2.58
N ARG A 171 -18.09 -4.44 -1.27
CA ARG A 171 -17.91 -3.22 -0.44
C ARG A 171 -16.43 -3.04 -0.10
N PRO A 172 -15.93 -1.80 0.00
CA PRO A 172 -14.57 -1.57 0.47
C PRO A 172 -14.41 -2.06 1.91
N ASN A 173 -13.23 -2.60 2.22
CA ASN A 173 -12.89 -3.09 3.55
C ASN A 173 -11.82 -2.23 4.24
N THR A 174 -11.10 -1.41 3.47
CA THR A 174 -9.93 -0.65 3.93
C THR A 174 -10.10 0.83 3.64
N GLY A 175 -9.90 1.67 4.64
CA GLY A 175 -9.80 3.12 4.53
C GLY A 175 -8.39 3.61 4.91
N VAL A 176 -7.86 4.58 4.17
CA VAL A 176 -6.63 5.28 4.51
C VAL A 176 -6.95 6.77 4.67
N ILE A 177 -6.51 7.35 5.78
CA ILE A 177 -6.75 8.75 6.13
C ILE A 177 -5.41 9.44 6.35
N GLY A 178 -5.19 10.61 5.74
CA GLY A 178 -4.03 11.44 6.06
C GLY A 178 -4.07 11.98 7.49
N ALA A 179 -2.90 12.24 8.07
CA ALA A 179 -2.80 12.73 9.45
C ALA A 179 -3.57 14.05 9.68
N ALA A 180 -3.49 14.98 8.72
CA ALA A 180 -4.21 16.25 8.76
C ALA A 180 -5.74 16.05 8.75
N THR A 181 -6.24 15.18 7.88
CA THR A 181 -7.66 14.86 7.81
C THR A 181 -8.16 14.21 9.09
N TYR A 182 -7.40 13.28 9.68
CA TYR A 182 -7.77 12.67 10.97
C TYR A 182 -7.81 13.70 12.10
N ALA A 183 -6.89 14.67 12.12
CA ALA A 183 -6.91 15.77 13.11
C ALA A 183 -8.20 16.60 13.02
N THR A 184 -8.71 16.86 11.81
CA THR A 184 -10.00 17.52 11.58
C THR A 184 -11.17 16.66 12.06
N LEU A 185 -11.16 15.37 11.74
CA LEU A 185 -12.22 14.43 12.10
C LEU A 185 -12.38 14.25 13.61
N LYS A 186 -11.29 14.31 14.39
CA LYS A 186 -11.30 14.14 15.86
C LYS A 186 -12.30 15.05 16.60
N PHE A 187 -12.57 16.23 16.06
CA PHE A 187 -13.43 17.25 16.65
C PHE A 187 -14.64 17.61 15.79
N HIS A 188 -14.98 16.77 14.81
CA HIS A 188 -16.07 17.02 13.88
C HIS A 188 -17.44 16.87 14.55
N LYS A 189 -18.27 17.93 14.55
CA LYS A 189 -19.58 17.92 15.21
C LYS A 189 -20.54 16.87 14.63
N GLY A 190 -20.53 16.65 13.32
CA GLY A 190 -21.41 15.67 12.67
C GLY A 190 -21.13 14.23 13.13
N LEU A 191 -19.86 13.90 13.36
CA LEU A 191 -19.47 12.58 13.87
C LEU A 191 -19.79 12.44 15.36
N ALA A 192 -19.59 13.50 16.17
CA ALA A 192 -19.98 13.50 17.57
C ALA A 192 -21.51 13.32 17.74
N ALA A 193 -22.30 13.98 16.89
CA ALA A 193 -23.75 13.85 16.88
C ALA A 193 -24.21 12.42 16.51
N ALA A 194 -23.55 11.77 15.54
CA ALA A 194 -23.85 10.39 15.17
C ALA A 194 -23.58 9.39 16.31
N LEU A 195 -22.67 9.70 17.23
CA LEU A 195 -22.42 8.93 18.46
C LEU A 195 -23.41 9.26 19.59
N GLY A 196 -24.49 10.01 19.30
CA GLY A 196 -25.56 10.31 20.24
C GLY A 196 -25.17 11.25 21.38
N THR A 197 -24.06 11.98 21.26
CA THR A 197 -23.60 12.91 22.30
C THR A 197 -23.41 14.32 21.73
N GLN A 198 -23.92 15.34 22.44
CA GLN A 198 -23.75 16.75 22.05
C GLN A 198 -22.45 17.40 22.58
N GLU A 199 -21.72 16.70 23.44
CA GLU A 199 -20.41 17.14 23.94
C GLU A 199 -19.28 16.87 22.94
N ARG A 200 -18.19 17.65 23.03
CA ARG A 200 -16.95 17.42 22.27
C ARG A 200 -16.26 16.15 22.78
N LYS A 201 -16.73 14.98 22.33
CA LYS A 201 -16.02 13.71 22.51
C LYS A 201 -14.92 13.61 21.45
N LEU A 202 -13.75 13.18 21.89
CA LEU A 202 -12.66 12.83 20.99
C LEU A 202 -13.09 11.61 20.16
N ILE A 203 -13.12 11.76 18.85
CA ILE A 203 -13.42 10.64 17.95
C ILE A 203 -12.15 9.79 17.80
N THR A 204 -12.25 8.53 18.20
CA THR A 204 -11.18 7.54 18.06
C THR A 204 -11.33 6.79 16.73
N LEU A 205 -10.28 6.07 16.35
CA LEU A 205 -10.29 5.23 15.15
C LEU A 205 -11.35 4.11 15.23
N GLU A 206 -11.62 3.57 16.41
CA GLU A 206 -12.68 2.57 16.62
C GLU A 206 -14.07 3.15 16.34
N HIS A 207 -14.32 4.41 16.76
CA HIS A 207 -15.56 5.09 16.42
C HIS A 207 -15.68 5.30 14.90
N LEU A 208 -14.59 5.66 14.21
CA LEU A 208 -14.61 5.80 12.75
C LEU A 208 -14.90 4.47 12.05
N LYS A 209 -14.28 3.37 12.50
CA LYS A 209 -14.54 2.02 11.96
C LYS A 209 -16.02 1.65 12.10
N ALA A 210 -16.61 1.94 13.26
CA ALA A 210 -18.03 1.68 13.52
C ALA A 210 -18.96 2.58 12.68
N LEU A 211 -18.67 3.89 12.61
CA LEU A 211 -19.50 4.86 11.88
C LEU A 211 -19.45 4.66 10.37
N TRP A 212 -18.27 4.36 9.82
CA TRP A 212 -18.08 4.14 8.39
C TRP A 212 -18.31 2.69 7.96
N GLY A 213 -18.46 1.77 8.91
CA GLY A 213 -18.64 0.34 8.63
C GLY A 213 -17.50 -0.26 7.80
N LEU A 214 -16.25 0.12 8.10
CA LEU A 214 -15.05 -0.41 7.48
C LEU A 214 -14.34 -1.33 8.47
N GLU A 215 -13.80 -2.45 7.98
CA GLU A 215 -13.04 -3.38 8.82
C GLU A 215 -11.75 -2.71 9.32
N ASP A 216 -11.03 -2.08 8.40
CA ASP A 216 -9.74 -1.47 8.67
C ASP A 216 -9.67 -0.01 8.21
N ILE A 217 -9.13 0.81 9.09
CA ILE A 217 -8.83 2.20 8.85
C ILE A 217 -7.39 2.40 9.30
N PHE A 218 -6.57 2.96 8.41
CA PHE A 218 -5.17 3.26 8.66
C PHE A 218 -4.94 4.76 8.58
N ILE A 219 -4.13 5.30 9.49
CA ILE A 219 -3.75 6.71 9.49
C ILE A 219 -2.33 6.82 8.97
N GLY A 220 -2.15 7.61 7.91
CA GLY A 220 -0.84 7.90 7.36
C GLY A 220 -0.11 8.96 8.15
N GLU A 221 0.57 8.56 9.24
CA GLU A 221 1.38 9.46 10.09
C GLU A 221 2.84 9.58 9.63
N ALA A 222 3.23 8.82 8.61
CA ALA A 222 4.60 8.81 8.11
C ALA A 222 4.97 10.14 7.42
N LEU A 223 6.17 10.63 7.75
CA LEU A 223 6.75 11.84 7.18
C LEU A 223 7.91 11.48 6.25
N ALA A 224 8.08 12.25 5.19
CA ALA A 224 9.26 12.20 4.33
C ALA A 224 9.92 13.57 4.26
N ALA A 225 11.25 13.59 4.35
CA ALA A 225 12.02 14.80 4.11
C ALA A 225 12.17 15.04 2.60
N ASP A 226 12.01 16.28 2.16
CA ASP A 226 12.39 16.70 0.83
C ASP A 226 13.93 16.72 0.67
N GLY A 227 14.42 16.86 -0.56
CA GLY A 227 15.87 16.92 -0.84
C GLY A 227 16.60 18.12 -0.19
N ARG A 228 15.89 18.98 0.56
CA ARG A 228 16.40 20.14 1.30
C ARG A 228 16.25 19.98 2.82
N GLY A 229 15.75 18.83 3.29
CA GLY A 229 15.61 18.48 4.71
C GLY A 229 14.30 18.91 5.37
N ALA A 230 13.35 19.49 4.64
CA ALA A 230 12.03 19.82 5.18
C ALA A 230 11.13 18.58 5.16
N THR A 231 10.59 18.21 6.32
CA THR A 231 9.69 17.06 6.46
C THR A 231 8.25 17.45 6.12
N GLY A 232 7.58 16.65 5.29
CA GLY A 232 6.15 16.77 5.00
C GLY A 232 5.44 15.42 5.12
N ASP A 233 4.12 15.48 5.28
CA ASP A 233 3.26 14.29 5.33
C ASP A 233 3.29 13.53 4.00
N ILE A 234 3.51 12.21 4.07
CA ILE A 234 3.46 11.34 2.88
C ILE A 234 2.00 11.18 2.42
N TRP A 235 1.10 11.02 3.38
CA TRP A 235 -0.35 10.97 3.18
C TRP A 235 -0.92 12.35 3.46
N GLY A 236 -1.23 13.08 2.39
CA GLY A 236 -1.75 14.44 2.45
C GLY A 236 -3.21 14.49 2.89
N ASP A 237 -3.87 15.61 2.60
CA ASP A 237 -5.24 15.88 3.03
C ASP A 237 -6.30 15.15 2.19
N ASN A 238 -6.29 13.83 2.29
CA ASN A 238 -7.11 12.92 1.50
C ASN A 238 -7.63 11.74 2.34
N VAL A 239 -8.75 11.17 1.90
CA VAL A 239 -9.24 9.85 2.32
C VAL A 239 -9.32 8.93 1.11
N VAL A 240 -8.73 7.75 1.23
CA VAL A 240 -8.81 6.69 0.22
C VAL A 240 -9.65 5.55 0.79
N LEU A 241 -10.67 5.13 0.05
CA LEU A 241 -11.43 3.92 0.34
C LEU A 241 -11.07 2.89 -0.71
N ALA A 242 -10.82 1.66 -0.30
CA ALA A 242 -10.48 0.60 -1.21
C ALA A 242 -11.00 -0.76 -0.75
N TYR A 243 -11.32 -1.61 -1.71
CA TYR A 243 -11.38 -3.04 -1.49
C TYR A 243 -9.97 -3.63 -1.71
N VAL A 244 -9.42 -4.20 -0.65
CA VAL A 244 -8.10 -4.84 -0.67
C VAL A 244 -8.29 -6.32 -0.38
N ALA A 245 -7.84 -7.17 -1.30
CA ALA A 245 -7.78 -8.60 -1.04
C ALA A 245 -6.71 -8.89 -0.01
N LYS A 246 -7.13 -9.28 1.19
CA LYS A 246 -6.20 -9.77 2.21
C LYS A 246 -5.95 -11.25 1.94
N PRO A 247 -4.70 -11.70 1.78
CA PRO A 247 -4.43 -13.12 1.71
C PRO A 247 -4.98 -13.81 2.97
N ALA A 248 -5.50 -15.03 2.80
CA ALA A 248 -5.88 -15.85 3.94
C ALA A 248 -4.66 -16.05 4.86
N ALA A 249 -4.90 -16.20 6.16
CA ALA A 249 -3.81 -16.34 7.12
C ALA A 249 -2.92 -17.56 6.73
N GLY A 250 -1.65 -17.29 6.42
CA GLY A 250 -0.68 -18.32 6.03
C GLY A 250 -0.55 -18.58 4.53
N THR A 251 -1.30 -17.88 3.66
CA THR A 251 -1.12 -17.95 2.19
C THR A 251 -0.36 -16.73 1.68
N GLU A 252 0.45 -16.91 0.63
CA GLU A 252 1.04 -15.77 -0.09
C GLU A 252 -0.08 -14.98 -0.80
N GLY A 253 0.11 -13.66 -0.94
CA GLY A 253 -0.81 -12.83 -1.73
C GLY A 253 -0.81 -13.27 -3.18
N ASP A 254 -1.98 -13.40 -3.76
CA ASP A 254 -2.13 -13.77 -5.16
C ASP A 254 -2.57 -12.55 -5.97
N ALA A 255 -1.81 -12.23 -7.01
CA ALA A 255 -2.12 -11.11 -7.89
C ALA A 255 -3.39 -11.36 -8.73
N ASP A 256 -3.84 -12.62 -8.82
CA ASP A 256 -5.03 -13.04 -9.55
C ASP A 256 -6.33 -12.85 -8.74
N ILE A 257 -6.25 -12.44 -7.47
CA ILE A 257 -7.44 -12.09 -6.68
C ILE A 257 -7.81 -10.62 -6.94
N PRO A 258 -9.09 -10.28 -7.18
CA PRO A 258 -9.52 -8.89 -7.34
C PRO A 258 -9.16 -8.02 -6.14
N SER A 259 -8.41 -6.94 -6.36
CA SER A 259 -8.00 -5.97 -5.33
C SER A 259 -7.80 -4.60 -5.95
N PHE A 260 -7.74 -3.54 -5.14
CA PHE A 260 -7.37 -2.21 -5.63
C PHE A 260 -5.96 -2.21 -6.25
N GLY A 261 -5.00 -2.81 -5.57
CA GLY A 261 -3.62 -2.86 -6.02
C GLY A 261 -2.78 -3.92 -5.32
N TYR A 262 -1.57 -4.11 -5.85
CA TYR A 262 -0.58 -5.03 -5.31
C TYR A 262 0.80 -4.40 -5.33
N THR A 263 1.62 -4.77 -4.34
CA THR A 263 3.07 -4.63 -4.41
C THR A 263 3.63 -5.93 -4.97
N LEU A 264 3.92 -5.93 -6.27
CA LEU A 264 4.49 -7.10 -6.94
C LEU A 264 5.97 -7.16 -6.60
N ARG A 265 6.43 -8.31 -6.15
CA ARG A 265 7.82 -8.50 -5.70
C ARG A 265 8.40 -9.78 -6.25
N LYS A 266 9.67 -9.77 -6.66
CA LYS A 266 10.34 -10.99 -7.12
C LYS A 266 10.48 -12.02 -5.99
N ARG A 267 10.14 -13.28 -6.24
CA ARG A 267 10.35 -14.37 -5.26
C ARG A 267 11.85 -14.46 -4.92
N GLY A 268 12.16 -14.59 -3.63
CA GLY A 268 13.54 -14.61 -3.12
C GLY A 268 14.05 -13.25 -2.62
N MET A 269 13.42 -12.14 -3.05
CA MET A 269 13.70 -10.80 -2.53
C MET A 269 12.86 -10.49 -1.27
N PRO A 270 13.34 -9.63 -0.34
CA PRO A 270 14.58 -8.87 -0.42
C PRO A 270 15.77 -9.70 0.04
N GLU A 271 16.96 -9.28 -0.37
CA GLU A 271 18.23 -9.82 0.10
C GLU A 271 19.14 -8.72 0.67
N THR A 272 19.97 -9.10 1.63
CA THR A 272 21.01 -8.24 2.18
C THR A 272 22.35 -8.93 2.03
N ASP A 273 23.30 -8.26 1.38
CA ASP A 273 24.64 -8.76 1.14
C ASP A 273 25.72 -7.75 1.58
N LYS A 274 26.97 -8.20 1.51
CA LYS A 274 28.14 -7.41 1.92
C LYS A 274 29.24 -7.52 0.87
N TYR A 275 29.85 -6.39 0.56
CA TYR A 275 31.02 -6.34 -0.33
C TYR A 275 32.03 -5.30 0.16
N ASP A 276 33.31 -5.53 -0.15
CA ASP A 276 34.39 -4.61 0.21
C ASP A 276 34.44 -3.44 -0.78
N GLY A 277 34.62 -2.24 -0.25
CA GLY A 277 34.86 -1.03 -1.03
C GLY A 277 36.27 -0.95 -1.61
N GLU A 278 36.47 -0.02 -2.54
CA GLU A 278 37.80 0.28 -3.06
C GLU A 278 38.77 0.62 -1.92
N GLY A 279 39.90 -0.10 -1.85
CA GLY A 279 40.90 0.05 -0.80
C GLY A 279 40.69 -0.80 0.46
N GLY A 280 39.63 -1.61 0.55
CA GLY A 280 39.47 -2.68 1.55
C GLY A 280 39.30 -2.25 3.02
N LYS A 281 39.14 -0.94 3.28
CA LYS A 281 38.95 -0.38 4.63
C LYS A 281 37.49 -0.13 4.98
N VAL A 282 36.63 -0.06 3.96
CA VAL A 282 35.19 0.16 4.08
C VAL A 282 34.48 -1.08 3.58
N ARG A 283 33.52 -1.57 4.37
CA ARG A 283 32.58 -2.60 3.95
C ARG A 283 31.24 -1.96 3.66
N TYR A 284 30.66 -2.29 2.52
CA TYR A 284 29.31 -1.89 2.18
C TYR A 284 28.33 -2.97 2.61
N VAL A 285 27.31 -2.57 3.36
CA VAL A 285 26.13 -3.39 3.61
C VAL A 285 25.06 -2.93 2.63
N ARG A 286 24.62 -3.83 1.76
CA ARG A 286 23.68 -3.54 0.69
C ARG A 286 22.38 -4.28 0.90
N HIS A 287 21.27 -3.61 0.61
CA HIS A 287 19.94 -4.19 0.64
C HIS A 287 19.30 -4.00 -0.73
N THR A 288 18.94 -5.12 -1.35
CA THR A 288 18.37 -5.13 -2.68
C THR A 288 16.95 -5.66 -2.59
N ASP A 289 16.02 -4.90 -3.14
CA ASP A 289 14.63 -5.28 -3.27
C ASP A 289 14.17 -5.08 -4.71
N MET A 290 13.39 -6.02 -5.24
CA MET A 290 12.88 -5.92 -6.61
C MET A 290 11.37 -5.96 -6.59
N TYR A 291 10.77 -4.79 -6.79
CA TYR A 291 9.33 -4.62 -6.69
C TYR A 291 8.77 -3.58 -7.67
N LYS A 292 7.46 -3.61 -7.85
CA LYS A 292 6.68 -2.54 -8.51
C LYS A 292 5.29 -2.51 -7.88
N LEU A 293 4.86 -1.32 -7.50
CA LEU A 293 3.49 -1.08 -7.06
C LEU A 293 2.62 -0.86 -8.29
N VAL A 294 1.49 -1.55 -8.32
CA VAL A 294 0.52 -1.46 -9.41
C VAL A 294 -0.88 -1.33 -8.85
N VAL A 295 -1.71 -0.58 -9.58
CA VAL A 295 -3.15 -0.50 -9.35
C VAL A 295 -3.78 -1.40 -10.40
N VAL A 296 -4.39 -2.49 -9.95
CA VAL A 296 -5.02 -3.50 -10.82
C VAL A 296 -6.53 -3.37 -10.88
N GLY A 297 -7.13 -2.70 -9.89
CA GLY A 297 -8.56 -2.50 -9.78
C GLY A 297 -8.88 -1.04 -9.49
N ALA A 298 -8.79 -0.16 -10.49
CA ALA A 298 -9.19 1.25 -10.34
C ALA A 298 -10.68 1.40 -9.98
N ASP A 299 -11.51 0.42 -10.33
CA ASP A 299 -12.92 0.33 -9.92
C ASP A 299 -13.11 0.02 -8.42
N ALA A 300 -12.10 -0.59 -7.79
CA ALA A 300 -12.14 -1.03 -6.40
C ALA A 300 -11.67 0.05 -5.41
N GLY A 301 -11.43 1.28 -5.88
CA GLY A 301 -10.97 2.39 -5.07
C GLY A 301 -11.82 3.64 -5.23
N TYR A 302 -11.81 4.51 -4.22
CA TYR A 302 -12.44 5.82 -4.22
C TYR A 302 -11.55 6.84 -3.48
N LEU A 303 -11.37 8.02 -4.07
CA LEU A 303 -10.55 9.09 -3.50
C LEU A 303 -11.40 10.31 -3.13
N ILE A 304 -11.28 10.76 -1.88
CA ILE A 304 -11.79 12.04 -1.40
C ILE A 304 -10.58 12.94 -1.15
N SER A 305 -10.47 14.05 -1.88
CA SER A 305 -9.36 14.99 -1.75
C SER A 305 -9.79 16.36 -1.21
N ASP A 306 -8.82 17.12 -0.71
CA ASP A 306 -8.98 18.49 -0.19
C ASP A 306 -9.97 18.58 0.98
N VAL A 307 -9.82 17.67 1.94
CA VAL A 307 -10.78 17.44 3.01
C VAL A 307 -10.81 18.53 4.09
N ALA A 308 -9.67 19.11 4.43
CA ALA A 308 -9.46 20.16 5.42
C ALA A 308 -9.39 21.57 4.80
#